data_AF-A0A5S3WIR4-F1
#
_entry.id   AF-A0A5S3WIR4-F1
#
_cell.length_a   1.000
_cell.length_b   1.000
_cell.length_c   1.000
_cell.angle_alpha   90.00
_cell.angle_beta   90.00
_cell.angle_gamma   90.00
#
_symmetry.space_group_name_H-M   'P 1'
#
loop_
_entity.id
_entity.type
_entity.pdbx_description
1 polymer ?
#
loop_
_entity_poly.entity_id
_entity_poly.type
_entity_poly.pdbx_seq_one_letter_code
_entity_poly.pdbx_strand_id
1 'polypeptide(L)'
;MHIVEVLLSSVTLIGLIMTWQHYNARWLFLILILVQSIEATVKPIAIQWTQHYYLWLLFANILYLLLLLTRSVLARRLHKASGLNFFKLAGENYSLTVPECAYYVLALVSMILCGAQWIEIQLYYYKILEYPFIYHHVWVPVMYALHVLQSLSLITYIFVIKRTQGTLQYENN
;
A
#
# COMPACT_ATOMS: atom_id res chain seq x y z
N MET A 1 -3.77 14.23 -9.64
CA MET A 1 -3.41 12.98 -8.92
C MET A 1 -1.91 12.80 -8.74
N HIS A 2 -1.06 13.18 -9.72
CA HIS A 2 0.39 12.99 -9.66
C HIS A 2 1.11 13.48 -8.38
N ILE A 3 0.74 14.66 -7.84
CA ILE A 3 1.44 15.21 -6.65
C ILE A 3 1.31 14.29 -5.42
N VAL A 4 0.13 13.70 -5.23
CA VAL A 4 -0.14 12.87 -4.05
C VAL A 4 0.41 11.46 -4.21
N GLU A 5 0.43 10.92 -5.44
CA GLU A 5 1.15 9.68 -5.76
C GLU A 5 2.66 9.85 -5.49
N VAL A 6 3.23 10.99 -5.88
CA VAL A 6 4.63 11.34 -5.60
C VAL A 6 4.86 11.45 -4.09
N LEU A 7 3.95 12.10 -3.35
CA LEU A 7 4.05 12.22 -1.88
C LEU A 7 4.15 10.85 -1.21
N LEU A 8 3.21 9.94 -1.51
CA LEU A 8 3.21 8.60 -0.92
C LEU A 8 4.49 7.82 -1.29
N SER A 9 4.93 7.93 -2.54
CA SER A 9 6.15 7.29 -3.03
C SER A 9 7.41 7.83 -2.34
N SER A 10 7.50 9.15 -2.15
CA SER A 10 8.59 9.79 -1.42
C SER A 10 8.62 9.35 0.04
N VAL A 11 7.46 9.29 0.71
CA VAL A 11 7.35 8.80 2.09
C VAL A 11 7.82 7.36 2.20
N THR A 12 7.48 6.49 1.24
CA THR A 12 7.95 5.09 1.26
C THR A 12 9.47 4.97 1.06
N LEU A 13 10.07 5.80 0.20
CA LEU A 13 11.52 5.81 0.00
C LEU A 13 12.26 6.33 1.25
N ILE A 14 11.79 7.44 1.82
CA ILE A 14 12.33 8.00 3.06
C ILE A 14 12.18 6.98 4.20
N GLY A 15 11.03 6.31 4.29
CA GLY A 15 10.77 5.27 5.28
C GLY A 15 11.73 4.10 5.18
N LEU A 16 12.05 3.64 3.97
CA LEU A 16 13.04 2.59 3.75
C LEU A 16 14.42 2.98 4.29
N ILE A 17 14.88 4.19 3.98
CA ILE A 17 16.19 4.69 4.42
C ILE A 17 16.20 4.86 5.95
N MET A 18 15.15 5.46 6.51
CA MET A 18 15.05 5.74 7.94
C MET A 18 14.92 4.49 8.81
N THR A 19 14.33 3.41 8.28
CA THR A 19 14.09 2.15 9.02
C THR A 19 15.03 1.02 8.60
N TRP A 20 16.14 1.34 7.92
CA TRP A 20 17.04 0.35 7.32
C TRP A 20 17.58 -0.73 8.28
N GLN A 21 17.72 -0.39 9.56
CA GLN A 21 18.17 -1.29 10.61
C GLN A 21 17.11 -2.32 11.04
N HIS A 22 15.83 -2.06 10.79
CA HIS A 22 14.74 -2.96 11.15
C HIS A 22 14.35 -3.88 10.00
N TYR A 23 14.54 -5.19 10.19
CA TYR A 23 14.24 -6.18 9.16
C TYR A 23 12.78 -6.21 8.72
N ASN A 24 11.83 -6.15 9.66
CA ASN A 24 10.39 -6.15 9.36
C ASN A 24 9.96 -4.87 8.61
N ALA A 25 10.37 -3.70 9.11
CA ALA A 25 10.06 -2.41 8.48
C ALA A 25 10.69 -2.29 7.08
N ARG A 26 11.96 -2.67 6.94
CA ARG A 26 12.65 -2.71 5.65
C ARG A 26 11.92 -3.61 4.66
N TRP A 27 11.47 -4.79 5.10
CA TRP A 27 10.73 -5.70 4.24
C TRP A 27 9.37 -5.14 3.82
N LEU A 28 8.64 -4.48 4.72
CA LEU A 28 7.43 -3.75 4.37
C LEU A 28 7.69 -2.72 3.27
N PHE A 29 8.64 -1.81 3.48
CA PHE A 29 8.91 -0.74 2.51
C PHE A 29 9.39 -1.27 1.15
N LEU A 30 10.14 -2.38 1.12
CA LEU A 30 10.51 -3.05 -0.13
C LEU A 30 9.28 -3.58 -0.90
N ILE A 31 8.32 -4.19 -0.21
CA ILE A 31 7.06 -4.61 -0.83
C ILE A 31 6.28 -3.39 -1.35
N LEU A 32 6.19 -2.32 -0.56
CA LEU A 32 5.48 -1.10 -0.96
C LEU A 32 6.08 -0.50 -2.24
N ILE A 33 7.41 -0.37 -2.31
CA ILE A 33 8.12 0.15 -3.48
C ILE A 33 7.93 -0.75 -4.69
N LEU A 34 8.00 -2.08 -4.51
CA LEU A 34 7.76 -3.03 -5.59
C LEU A 34 6.37 -2.86 -6.19
N VAL A 35 5.34 -2.77 -5.34
CA VAL A 35 3.95 -2.62 -5.79
C VAL A 35 3.75 -1.28 -6.48
N GLN A 36 4.23 -0.18 -5.92
CA GLN A 36 4.15 1.14 -6.56
C GLN A 36 4.88 1.17 -7.92
N SER A 37 6.01 0.47 -8.04
CA SER A 37 6.76 0.38 -9.30
C SER A 37 5.97 -0.39 -10.37
N ILE A 38 5.35 -1.51 -9.98
CA ILE A 38 4.46 -2.28 -10.86
C ILE A 38 3.27 -1.41 -11.30
N GLU A 39 2.62 -0.72 -10.35
CA GLU A 39 1.50 0.15 -10.64
C GLU A 39 1.89 1.27 -11.62
N ALA A 40 3.00 1.97 -11.37
CA ALA A 40 3.49 3.03 -12.24
C ALA A 40 3.79 2.53 -13.66
N THR A 41 4.30 1.29 -13.79
CA THR A 41 4.60 0.66 -15.07
C THR A 41 3.34 0.23 -15.81
N VAL A 42 2.34 -0.31 -15.11
CA VAL A 42 1.12 -0.86 -15.74
C VAL A 42 0.05 0.21 -15.98
N LYS A 43 0.02 1.30 -15.19
CA LYS A 43 -0.93 2.41 -15.32
C LYS A 43 -1.14 2.92 -16.76
N PRO A 44 -0.10 3.23 -17.57
CA PRO A 44 -0.31 3.70 -18.95
C PRO A 44 -0.99 2.66 -19.86
N ILE A 45 -0.80 1.37 -19.59
CA ILE A 45 -1.45 0.28 -20.32
C ILE A 45 -2.90 0.13 -19.85
N ALA A 46 -3.11 0.10 -18.54
CA ALA A 46 -4.43 -0.12 -17.94
C ALA A 46 -5.43 1.01 -18.25
N ILE A 47 -4.97 2.25 -18.39
CA ILE A 47 -5.83 3.39 -18.78
C ILE A 47 -6.47 3.15 -20.16
N GLN A 48 -5.80 2.43 -21.06
CA GLN A 48 -6.35 2.10 -22.39
C GLN A 48 -7.53 1.13 -22.30
N TRP A 49 -7.71 0.43 -21.17
CA TRP A 49 -8.83 -0.49 -20.97
C TRP A 49 -10.15 0.21 -20.64
N THR A 50 -10.18 1.57 -20.66
CA THR A 50 -11.35 2.44 -20.52
C THR A 50 -12.28 2.02 -19.37
N GLN A 51 -13.32 1.24 -19.66
CA GLN A 51 -14.33 0.76 -18.71
C GLN A 51 -13.79 -0.24 -17.68
N HIS A 52 -12.75 -1.00 -18.04
CA HIS A 52 -12.15 -2.01 -17.17
C HIS A 52 -10.92 -1.50 -16.40
N TYR A 53 -10.55 -0.23 -16.56
CA TYR A 53 -9.48 0.39 -15.78
C TYR A 53 -9.73 0.27 -14.27
N TYR A 54 -10.97 0.50 -13.83
CA TYR A 54 -11.35 0.39 -12.41
C TYR A 54 -11.39 -1.05 -11.90
N LEU A 55 -11.65 -2.01 -12.79
CA LEU A 55 -11.54 -3.43 -12.49
C LEU A 55 -10.07 -3.83 -12.27
N TRP A 56 -9.17 -3.30 -13.10
CA TRP A 56 -7.73 -3.45 -12.89
C TRP A 56 -7.28 -2.86 -11.56
N LEU A 57 -7.71 -1.64 -11.23
CA LEU A 57 -7.43 -1.01 -9.93
C LEU A 57 -7.95 -1.84 -8.75
N LEU A 58 -9.15 -2.41 -8.86
CA LEU A 58 -9.69 -3.32 -7.85
C LEU A 58 -8.80 -4.55 -7.69
N PHE A 59 -8.45 -5.21 -8.80
CA PHE A 59 -7.56 -6.36 -8.80
C PHE A 59 -6.19 -6.04 -8.19
N ALA A 60 -5.59 -4.91 -8.57
CA ALA A 60 -4.31 -4.44 -8.03
C ALA A 60 -4.39 -4.21 -6.52
N ASN A 61 -5.46 -3.60 -6.01
CA ASN A 61 -5.68 -3.41 -4.57
C ASN A 61 -5.84 -4.74 -3.81
N ILE A 62 -6.53 -5.73 -4.40
CA ILE A 62 -6.66 -7.08 -3.81
C ILE A 62 -5.27 -7.74 -3.71
N LEU A 63 -4.52 -7.75 -4.81
CA LEU A 63 -3.17 -8.33 -4.84
C LEU A 63 -2.25 -7.62 -3.84
N TYR A 64 -2.37 -6.30 -3.76
CA TYR A 64 -1.60 -5.49 -2.83
C TYR A 64 -1.87 -5.84 -1.37
N LEU A 65 -3.14 -5.87 -0.96
CA LEU A 65 -3.53 -6.26 0.40
C LEU A 65 -3.07 -7.68 0.72
N LEU A 66 -3.19 -8.61 -0.24
CA LEU A 66 -2.73 -9.98 -0.08
C LEU A 66 -1.21 -10.03 0.15
N LEU A 67 -0.42 -9.30 -0.64
CA LEU A 67 1.04 -9.22 -0.47
C LEU A 67 1.43 -8.68 0.91
N LEU A 68 0.72 -7.66 1.39
CA LEU A 68 0.99 -7.05 2.70
C LEU A 68 0.61 -7.98 3.86
N LEU A 69 -0.58 -8.58 3.82
CA LEU A 69 -1.06 -9.49 4.87
C LEU A 69 -0.24 -10.78 4.92
N THR A 70 0.22 -11.28 3.77
CA THR A 70 1.03 -12.51 3.68
C THR A 70 2.54 -12.24 3.74
N ARG A 71 2.98 -11.01 4.04
CA ARG A 71 4.40 -10.61 3.98
C ARG A 71 5.34 -11.49 4.81
N SER A 72 4.89 -12.02 5.95
CA SER A 72 5.68 -12.92 6.82
C SER A 72 5.85 -14.32 6.22
N VAL A 73 4.83 -14.81 5.49
CA VAL A 73 4.88 -16.08 4.76
C VAL A 73 5.76 -15.93 3.52
N LEU A 74 5.62 -14.81 2.80
CA LEU A 74 6.47 -14.44 1.67
C LEU A 74 7.95 -14.39 2.07
N ALA A 75 8.28 -13.71 3.17
CA ALA A 75 9.65 -13.68 3.69
C ALA A 75 10.18 -15.10 3.97
N ARG A 76 9.41 -15.94 4.68
CA ARG A 76 9.84 -17.32 4.96
C ARG A 76 10.02 -18.16 3.70
N ARG A 77 9.16 -17.99 2.68
CA ARG A 77 9.32 -18.68 1.38
C ARG A 77 10.54 -18.20 0.61
N LEU A 78 10.78 -16.88 0.59
CA LEU A 78 11.97 -16.31 -0.03
C LEU A 78 13.26 -16.75 0.66
N HIS A 79 13.25 -16.92 1.99
CA HIS A 79 14.37 -17.50 2.71
C HIS A 79 14.66 -18.94 2.25
N LYS A 80 13.63 -19.78 2.14
CA LYS A 80 13.79 -21.17 1.64
C LYS A 80 14.36 -21.23 0.22
N ALA A 81 14.01 -20.26 -0.62
CA ALA A 81 14.48 -20.21 -2.01
C ALA A 81 15.89 -19.60 -2.16
N SER A 82 16.20 -18.54 -1.41
CA SER A 82 17.44 -17.76 -1.58
C SER A 82 18.54 -18.07 -0.56
N GLY A 83 18.20 -18.68 0.57
CA GLY A 83 19.13 -18.89 1.70
C GLY A 83 19.51 -17.62 2.46
N LEU A 84 19.00 -16.44 2.08
CA LEU A 84 19.43 -15.17 2.69
C LEU A 84 18.87 -15.00 4.12
N ASN A 85 19.75 -14.76 5.08
CA ASN A 85 19.40 -14.53 6.48
C ASN A 85 18.46 -13.33 6.68
N PHE A 86 18.49 -12.35 5.77
CA PHE A 86 17.57 -11.22 5.80
C PHE A 86 16.10 -11.66 5.86
N PHE A 87 15.70 -12.57 4.98
CA PHE A 87 14.31 -13.00 4.87
C PHE A 87 13.87 -13.87 6.06
N LYS A 88 14.81 -14.60 6.66
CA LYS A 88 14.58 -15.30 7.93
C LYS A 88 14.24 -14.30 9.03
N LEU A 89 15.10 -13.31 9.24
CA LEU A 89 14.92 -12.29 10.28
C LEU A 89 13.68 -11.43 10.03
N ALA A 90 13.35 -11.11 8.78
CA ALA A 90 12.12 -10.37 8.44
C ALA A 90 10.85 -11.18 8.71
N GLY A 91 10.88 -12.50 8.52
CA GLY A 91 9.77 -13.39 8.83
C GLY A 91 9.59 -13.66 10.33
N GLU A 92 10.69 -13.83 11.07
CA GLU A 92 10.69 -14.11 12.51
C GLU A 92 10.34 -12.87 13.35
N ASN A 93 10.84 -11.69 12.96
CA ASN A 93 10.54 -10.43 13.65
C ASN A 93 9.27 -9.74 13.14
N TYR A 94 8.40 -10.46 12.44
CA TYR A 94 7.13 -9.91 11.99
C TYR A 94 6.27 -9.54 13.20
N SER A 95 6.02 -8.25 13.33
CA SER A 95 5.02 -7.69 14.24
C SER A 95 4.14 -6.74 13.46
N LEU A 96 2.85 -6.78 13.77
CA LEU A 96 1.87 -5.88 13.19
C LEU A 96 1.68 -4.71 14.16
N THR A 97 1.97 -3.50 13.69
CA THR A 97 1.81 -2.29 14.50
C THR A 97 0.47 -1.61 14.20
N VAL A 98 -0.03 -0.80 15.14
CA VAL A 98 -1.29 -0.03 14.94
C VAL A 98 -1.21 0.89 13.71
N PRO A 99 -0.12 1.63 13.45
CA PRO A 99 -0.01 2.43 12.23
C PRO A 99 -0.06 1.60 10.95
N GLU A 100 0.56 0.41 10.92
CA GLU A 100 0.43 -0.51 9.77
C GLU A 100 -1.00 -1.00 9.57
N CYS A 101 -1.71 -1.31 10.66
CA CYS A 101 -3.12 -1.69 10.58
C CYS A 101 -3.96 -0.55 9.97
N ALA A 102 -3.72 0.68 10.40
CA ALA A 102 -4.40 1.85 9.84
C ALA A 102 -4.13 1.97 8.33
N TYR A 103 -2.89 1.73 7.89
CA TYR A 103 -2.55 1.68 6.47
C TYR A 103 -3.38 0.62 5.72
N TYR A 104 -3.49 -0.59 6.26
CA TYR A 104 -4.23 -1.69 5.63
C TYR A 104 -5.73 -1.39 5.55
N VAL A 105 -6.31 -0.79 6.59
CA VAL A 105 -7.71 -0.36 6.58
C VAL A 105 -7.95 0.70 5.50
N LEU A 106 -7.06 1.68 5.35
CA LEU A 106 -7.17 2.70 4.30
C LEU A 106 -7.07 2.09 2.90
N ALA A 107 -6.19 1.11 2.70
CA ALA A 107 -6.10 0.36 1.46
C ALA A 107 -7.38 -0.47 1.18
N LEU A 108 -7.99 -1.05 2.22
CA LEU A 108 -9.28 -1.74 2.09
C LEU A 108 -10.42 -0.79 1.68
N VAL A 109 -10.47 0.41 2.25
CA VAL A 109 -11.44 1.44 1.85
C VAL A 109 -11.24 1.85 0.39
N SER A 110 -9.98 2.03 -0.04
CA SER A 110 -9.64 2.28 -1.44
C SER A 110 -10.13 1.16 -2.36
N MET A 111 -9.92 -0.10 -1.97
CA MET A 111 -10.39 -1.27 -2.72
C MET A 111 -11.92 -1.26 -2.89
N ILE A 112 -12.66 -0.99 -1.82
CA ILE A 112 -14.13 -0.91 -1.86
C ILE A 112 -14.58 0.21 -2.80
N LEU A 113 -13.93 1.39 -2.73
CA LEU A 113 -14.22 2.52 -3.60
C LEU A 113 -13.95 2.19 -5.08
N CYS A 114 -12.84 1.50 -5.40
CA CYS A 114 -12.55 1.00 -6.75
C CYS A 114 -13.66 0.06 -7.27
N GLY A 115 -14.13 -0.85 -6.42
CA GLY A 115 -15.23 -1.76 -6.77
C GLY A 115 -16.55 -1.03 -7.01
N ALA A 116 -16.92 -0.10 -6.13
CA ALA A 116 -18.11 0.73 -6.29
C ALA A 116 -18.05 1.59 -7.57
N GLN A 117 -16.90 2.18 -7.85
CA GLN A 117 -16.68 2.96 -9.07
C GLN A 117 -16.80 2.12 -10.34
N TRP A 118 -16.25 0.91 -10.33
CA TRP A 118 -16.37 0.00 -11.45
C TRP A 118 -17.83 -0.40 -11.69
N ILE A 119 -18.57 -0.77 -10.64
CA ILE A 119 -20.00 -1.09 -10.73
C ILE A 119 -20.79 0.08 -11.31
N GLU A 120 -20.56 1.31 -10.82
CA GLU A 120 -21.24 2.50 -11.31
C GLU A 120 -21.01 2.73 -12.81
N ILE A 121 -19.76 2.57 -13.27
CA ILE A 121 -19.41 2.75 -14.69
C ILE A 121 -20.10 1.68 -15.56
N GLN A 122 -20.21 0.44 -15.07
CA GLN A 122 -20.96 -0.60 -15.78
C GLN A 122 -22.46 -0.25 -15.86
N LEU A 123 -23.07 0.18 -14.75
CA LEU A 123 -24.48 0.59 -14.74
C LEU A 123 -24.75 1.77 -15.68
N TYR A 124 -23.83 2.74 -15.74
CA TYR A 124 -23.90 3.84 -16.68
C TYR A 124 -23.77 3.38 -18.13
N TYR A 125 -22.82 2.47 -18.43
CA TYR A 125 -22.65 1.94 -19.78
C TYR A 125 -23.87 1.16 -20.28
N TYR A 126 -24.47 0.33 -19.42
CA TYR A 126 -25.70 -0.40 -19.71
C TYR A 126 -26.97 0.47 -19.65
N LYS A 127 -26.83 1.80 -19.49
CA LYS A 127 -27.93 2.78 -19.43
C LYS A 127 -28.95 2.49 -18.31
N ILE A 128 -28.52 1.79 -17.27
CA ILE A 128 -29.31 1.59 -16.03
C ILE A 128 -29.27 2.89 -15.21
N LEU A 129 -28.16 3.62 -15.30
CA LEU A 129 -27.91 4.87 -14.59
C LEU A 129 -27.70 6.00 -15.61
N GLU A 130 -28.30 7.16 -15.38
CA GLU A 130 -28.19 8.32 -16.28
C GLU A 130 -26.93 9.15 -16.03
N TYR A 131 -26.35 9.08 -14.83
CA TYR A 131 -25.24 9.94 -14.43
C TYR A 131 -24.32 9.28 -13.39
N PRO A 132 -23.01 9.10 -13.67
CA PRO A 132 -22.08 8.46 -12.74
C PRO A 132 -21.62 9.44 -11.64
N PHE A 133 -22.27 9.38 -10.48
CA PHE A 133 -22.06 10.28 -9.36
C PHE A 133 -20.69 10.09 -8.67
N ILE A 134 -20.29 8.85 -8.40
CA ILE A 134 -19.02 8.54 -7.72
C ILE A 134 -17.85 9.02 -8.59
N TYR A 135 -17.91 8.77 -9.91
CA TYR A 135 -16.87 9.19 -10.86
C TYR A 135 -16.61 10.70 -10.80
N HIS A 136 -17.68 11.49 -10.80
CA HIS A 136 -17.57 12.95 -10.92
C HIS A 136 -17.33 13.67 -9.60
N HIS A 137 -17.89 13.20 -8.48
CA HIS A 137 -17.89 13.96 -7.22
C HIS A 137 -17.10 13.31 -6.09
N VAL A 138 -17.01 11.98 -6.06
CA VAL A 138 -16.47 11.25 -4.92
C VAL A 138 -15.05 10.78 -5.18
N TRP A 139 -14.77 10.31 -6.40
CA TRP A 139 -13.53 9.60 -6.74
C TRP A 139 -12.28 10.41 -6.39
N VAL A 140 -12.14 11.60 -6.98
CA VAL A 140 -10.92 12.40 -6.83
C VAL A 140 -10.72 12.86 -5.39
N PRO A 141 -11.68 13.52 -4.72
CA PRO A 141 -11.47 14.00 -3.35
C PRO A 141 -11.19 12.87 -2.36
N VAL A 142 -11.89 11.73 -2.46
CA VAL A 142 -11.71 10.62 -1.53
C VAL A 142 -10.37 9.92 -1.77
N MET A 143 -9.96 9.68 -3.01
CA MET A 143 -8.64 9.09 -3.28
C MET A 143 -7.50 9.99 -2.80
N TYR A 144 -7.63 11.32 -2.96
CA TYR A 144 -6.69 12.27 -2.38
C TYR A 144 -6.60 12.15 -0.86
N ALA A 145 -7.74 12.13 -0.17
CA ALA A 145 -7.79 11.98 1.28
C ALA A 145 -7.16 10.65 1.74
N LEU A 146 -7.49 9.55 1.06
CA LEU A 146 -6.95 8.22 1.38
C LEU A 146 -5.43 8.18 1.25
N HIS A 147 -4.85 8.70 0.17
CA HIS A 147 -3.40 8.71 0.00
C HIS A 147 -2.67 9.62 1.00
N VAL A 148 -3.26 10.75 1.39
CA VAL A 148 -2.71 11.61 2.45
C VAL A 148 -2.73 10.85 3.78
N LEU A 149 -3.84 10.22 4.14
CA LEU A 149 -3.95 9.43 5.37
C LEU A 149 -2.99 8.23 5.38
N GLN A 150 -2.82 7.56 4.24
CA GLN A 150 -1.85 6.48 4.06
C GLN A 150 -0.42 6.98 4.27
N SER A 151 -0.09 8.15 3.71
CA SER A 151 1.22 8.78 3.91
C SER A 151 1.47 9.10 5.39
N LEU A 152 0.48 9.69 6.07
CA LEU A 152 0.55 9.99 7.49
C LEU A 152 0.72 8.71 8.33
N SER A 153 -0.02 7.66 8.03
CA SER A 153 0.10 6.35 8.69
C SER A 153 1.51 5.75 8.56
N LEU A 154 2.13 5.83 7.38
CA LEU A 154 3.52 5.40 7.18
C LEU A 154 4.52 6.29 7.92
N ILE A 155 4.30 7.60 7.95
CA ILE A 155 5.12 8.53 8.73
C ILE A 155 5.06 8.16 10.23
N THR A 156 3.85 7.95 10.76
CA THR A 156 3.65 7.52 12.15
C THR A 156 4.34 6.19 12.41
N TYR A 157 4.24 5.23 11.48
CA TYR A 157 4.95 3.95 11.58
C TYR A 157 6.46 4.13 11.74
N ILE A 158 7.09 4.96 10.89
CA ILE A 158 8.53 5.25 10.94
C ILE A 158 8.93 5.80 12.32
N PHE A 159 8.17 6.77 12.84
CA PHE A 159 8.45 7.36 14.15
C PHE A 159 8.28 6.36 15.30
N VAL A 160 7.23 5.55 15.29
CA VAL A 160 6.99 4.52 16.31
C VAL A 160 8.15 3.53 16.35
N ILE A 161 8.56 3.02 15.19
CA ILE A 161 9.64 2.05 15.06
C ILE A 161 10.97 2.64 15.55
N LYS A 162 11.30 3.87 15.15
CA LYS A 162 12.51 4.56 15.64
C LYS A 162 12.50 4.80 17.15
N ARG A 163 11.36 5.20 17.72
CA ARG A 163 11.23 5.42 19.17
C ARG A 163 11.51 4.13 19.95
N THR A 164 10.98 3.00 19.48
CA THR A 164 11.23 1.69 20.11
C THR A 164 12.70 1.29 20.07
N GLN A 165 13.48 1.68 19.04
CA GLN A 165 14.94 1.48 19.07
C GLN A 165 15.64 2.34 20.11
N GLY A 166 15.25 3.62 20.19
CA GLY A 166 15.85 4.56 21.13
C GLY A 166 15.71 4.06 22.57
N THR A 167 14.52 3.59 22.96
CA THR A 167 14.28 3.05 24.31
C THR A 167 15.12 1.82 24.63
N LEU A 168 15.33 0.91 23.68
CA LEU A 168 16.17 -0.29 23.88
C LEU A 168 17.66 0.04 24.02
N GLN A 169 18.13 1.19 23.53
CA GLN A 169 19.52 1.62 23.71
C GLN A 169 19.78 2.25 25.09
N TYR A 170 18.77 2.85 25.72
CA TYR A 170 18.92 3.42 27.07
C TYR A 170 18.91 2.37 28.18
N GLU A 171 18.23 1.24 28.00
CA GLU A 171 18.19 0.15 29.01
C GLU A 171 19.44 -0.74 29.00
N ASN A 172 20.26 -0.68 27.95
CA ASN A 172 21.47 -1.50 27.78
C ASN A 172 22.78 -0.76 28.13
N ASN A 173 22.69 0.48 28.66
CA ASN A 173 23.82 1.28 29.18
C ASN A 173 23.64 1.51 30.68
#